data_AF-A0A9X2ECS5-F1
#
_entry.id   AF-A0A9X2ECS5-F1
#
_cell.length_a   1.000
_cell.length_b   1.000
_cell.length_c   1.000
_cell.angle_alpha   90.00
_cell.angle_beta   90.00
_cell.angle_gamma   90.00
#
_symmetry.space_group_name_H-M   'P 1'
#
loop_
_entity.id
_entity.type
_entity.pdbx_description
1 polymer ?
#
loop_
_entity_poly.entity_id
_entity_poly.type
_entity_poly.pdbx_seq_one_letter_code
_entity_poly.pdbx_strand_id
1 'polypeptide(L)'
;MELSAIEQRVADERRIAAQERTDEAELRLATSLCELAKAFIATKQDGSERDRSPAALEPAQEAVLIRLRWLTAGHVSAQFAGLVQEALRVFEQAARTIGHRELATATIRQACDAYHQVAQQYPQAAGVCADGLSKCGVWLCRLDPGAAVAASSEAVRIRAGLFAADPDTAGRFLASLNMLLRTLMIGRQRKQALAMYRERYSAWTTPAMTTRLRDTPIEELEFTSKTHAALRKLDCPTLDRAARLTQQQILYQTNGDLSTIEEINWKLGLVGLKPLAAGALPDLPSKPVEIAHSFGALAVRCTAPDALAQVRAAVVAAYSADDVRPVGSGFFHGVHKTQAAMPEPELNLTERLGDDVVLIERSGGHWISVKSLNWELAPVGKHPLALRLSQDWSVIAVSTTENLAYELCWYADGAATQYAALGRPAGQPPLDKPLAPLDFAQLAEYGADYASETQVRAAFGNTAMFAKLTNLPASGIRQAGQTRPLADYGDQILFFRRRGASE
;
A
#
# COMPACT_ATOMS: atom_id res chain seq x y z
N MET A 1 -9.84 39.97 9.13
CA MET A 1 -10.27 40.82 10.26
C MET A 1 -9.07 40.93 11.19
N GLU A 2 -8.69 42.14 11.60
CA GLU A 2 -7.57 42.35 12.51
C GLU A 2 -7.79 41.64 13.85
N LEU A 3 -6.77 40.98 14.40
CA LEU A 3 -6.87 40.19 15.65
C LEU A 3 -7.41 41.03 16.82
N SER A 4 -6.99 42.29 16.91
CA SER A 4 -7.46 43.26 17.92
C SER A 4 -8.97 43.51 17.86
N ALA A 5 -9.56 43.52 16.66
CA ALA A 5 -11.00 43.69 16.50
C ALA A 5 -11.78 42.46 16.99
N ILE A 6 -11.23 41.26 16.77
CA ILE A 6 -11.81 40.00 17.28
C ILE A 6 -11.72 39.96 18.81
N GLU A 7 -10.59 40.35 19.39
CA GLU A 7 -10.39 40.43 20.85
C GLU A 7 -11.37 41.41 21.51
N GLN A 8 -11.55 42.59 20.92
CA GLN A 8 -12.50 43.58 21.41
C GLN A 8 -13.94 43.05 21.36
N ARG A 9 -14.33 42.41 20.24
CA ARG A 9 -15.67 41.81 20.11
C ARG A 9 -15.91 40.73 21.16
N VAL A 10 -14.93 39.86 21.44
CA VAL A 10 -15.05 38.84 22.49
C VAL A 10 -15.22 39.48 23.86
N ALA A 11 -14.47 40.54 24.17
CA ALA A 11 -14.61 41.26 25.44
C ALA A 11 -16.00 41.89 25.60
N ASP A 12 -16.54 42.45 24.52
CA ASP A 12 -17.90 43.03 24.50
C ASP A 12 -18.97 41.94 24.69
N GLU A 13 -18.89 40.86 23.92
CA GLU A 13 -19.83 39.74 24.02
C GLU A 13 -19.76 39.03 25.37
N ARG A 14 -18.57 38.93 26.00
CA ARG A 14 -18.42 38.37 27.35
C ARG A 14 -19.13 39.23 28.39
N ARG A 15 -19.06 40.57 28.26
CA ARG A 15 -19.80 41.50 29.13
C ARG A 15 -21.31 41.35 28.94
N ILE A 16 -21.78 41.26 27.70
CA ILE A 16 -23.21 41.08 27.38
C ILE A 16 -23.71 39.74 27.95
N ALA A 17 -23.00 38.64 27.71
CA ALA A 17 -23.38 37.32 28.23
C ALA A 17 -23.49 37.30 29.77
N ALA A 18 -22.59 37.98 30.47
CA ALA A 18 -22.63 38.08 31.93
C ALA A 18 -23.82 38.90 32.46
N GLN A 19 -24.24 39.93 31.70
CA GLN A 19 -25.34 40.82 32.05
C GLN A 19 -26.71 40.20 31.73
N GLU A 20 -26.88 39.69 30.50
CA GLU A 20 -28.16 39.20 30.00
C GLU A 20 -28.47 37.78 30.48
N ARG A 21 -27.44 36.92 30.63
CA ARG A 21 -27.57 35.51 31.03
C ARG A 21 -28.59 34.71 30.20
N THR A 22 -28.73 35.07 28.93
CA THR A 22 -29.56 34.39 27.95
C THR A 22 -28.74 33.35 27.18
N ASP A 23 -29.42 32.35 26.61
CA ASP A 23 -28.84 31.39 25.69
C ASP A 23 -28.24 32.08 24.47
N GLU A 24 -28.96 33.03 23.87
CA GLU A 24 -28.49 33.75 22.69
C GLU A 24 -27.17 34.50 22.94
N ALA A 25 -27.06 35.22 24.07
CA ALA A 25 -25.86 35.97 24.41
C ALA A 25 -24.66 35.05 24.66
N GLU A 26 -24.86 33.94 25.36
CA GLU A 26 -23.78 32.96 25.61
C GLU A 26 -23.36 32.21 24.34
N LEU A 27 -24.29 31.87 23.45
CA LEU A 27 -23.98 31.21 22.18
C LEU A 27 -23.29 32.14 21.19
N ARG A 28 -23.61 33.44 21.23
CA ARG A 28 -22.89 34.48 20.49
C ARG A 28 -21.44 34.56 20.97
N LEU A 29 -21.23 34.66 22.28
CA LEU A 29 -19.92 34.60 22.91
C LEU A 29 -19.14 33.34 22.50
N ALA A 30 -19.76 32.16 22.56
CA ALA A 30 -19.09 30.91 22.15
C ALA A 30 -18.67 30.92 20.67
N THR A 31 -19.38 31.67 19.82
CA THR A 31 -19.03 31.85 18.40
C THR A 31 -17.82 32.75 18.24
N SER A 32 -17.80 33.91 18.88
CA SER A 32 -16.65 34.81 18.82
C SER A 32 -15.39 34.23 19.46
N LEU A 33 -15.53 33.44 20.54
CA LEU A 33 -14.42 32.72 21.16
C LEU A 33 -13.80 31.67 20.21
N CYS A 34 -14.61 30.95 19.45
CA CYS A 34 -14.09 30.04 18.41
C CYS A 34 -13.34 30.79 17.31
N GLU A 35 -13.84 31.96 16.89
CA GLU A 35 -13.16 32.80 15.90
C GLU A 35 -11.83 33.34 16.45
N LEU A 36 -11.80 33.77 17.72
CA LEU A 36 -10.59 34.21 18.40
C LEU A 36 -9.54 33.10 18.51
N ALA A 37 -9.95 31.89 18.91
CA ALA A 37 -9.05 30.74 18.98
C ALA A 37 -8.44 30.41 17.61
N LYS A 38 -9.25 30.44 16.53
CA LYS A 38 -8.76 30.25 15.16
C LYS A 38 -7.76 31.34 14.75
N ALA A 39 -8.05 32.60 15.08
CA ALA A 39 -7.16 33.72 14.81
C ALA A 39 -5.82 33.58 15.55
N PHE A 40 -5.82 33.15 16.82
CA PHE A 40 -4.60 32.85 17.56
C PHE A 40 -3.80 31.71 16.93
N ILE A 41 -4.45 30.61 16.49
CA ILE A 41 -3.76 29.51 15.79
C ILE A 41 -3.09 30.01 14.50
N ALA A 42 -3.75 30.89 13.75
CA ALA A 42 -3.22 31.43 12.49
C ALA A 42 -1.94 32.27 12.65
N THR A 43 -1.74 32.92 13.81
CA THR A 43 -0.53 33.73 14.07
C THR A 43 0.78 32.95 13.93
N LYS A 44 0.74 31.62 14.13
CA LYS A 44 1.90 30.72 13.93
C LYS A 44 2.18 30.40 12.46
N GLN A 45 1.16 30.46 11.60
CA GLN A 45 1.23 30.07 10.19
C GLN A 45 1.54 31.28 9.28
N ASP A 46 1.05 32.46 9.64
CA ASP A 46 1.12 33.66 8.80
C ASP A 46 2.42 34.47 8.99
N GLY A 47 3.38 33.95 9.78
CA GLY A 47 4.66 34.63 10.01
C GLY A 47 4.54 35.97 10.75
N SER A 48 3.47 36.17 11.53
CA SER A 48 3.28 37.37 12.34
C SER A 48 4.47 37.60 13.30
N GLU A 49 4.78 38.87 13.61
CA GLU A 49 5.95 39.24 14.45
C GLU A 49 5.97 38.55 15.83
N ARG A 50 4.82 38.06 16.31
CA ARG A 50 4.70 37.35 17.58
C ARG A 50 3.71 36.18 17.49
N ASP A 51 4.21 34.96 17.71
CA ASP A 51 3.37 33.76 17.86
C ASP A 51 2.46 33.89 19.10
N ARG A 52 1.15 33.99 18.85
CA ARG A 52 0.10 34.03 19.89
C ARG A 52 -0.71 32.74 19.94
N SER A 53 -0.31 31.69 19.23
CA SER A 53 -0.99 30.40 19.26
C SER A 53 -1.11 29.75 20.65
N PRO A 54 -0.22 30.01 21.64
CA PRO A 54 -0.44 29.57 23.02
C PRO A 54 -1.72 30.09 23.68
N ALA A 55 -2.19 31.28 23.26
CA ALA A 55 -3.41 31.87 23.79
C ALA A 55 -4.70 31.26 23.22
N ALA A 56 -4.61 30.34 22.24
CA ALA A 56 -5.79 29.75 21.60
C ALA A 56 -6.55 28.75 22.49
N LEU A 57 -5.89 28.17 23.50
CA LEU A 57 -6.46 27.06 24.27
C LEU A 57 -7.66 27.49 25.11
N GLU A 58 -7.51 28.57 25.89
CA GLU A 58 -8.54 29.06 26.82
C GLU A 58 -9.85 29.47 26.11
N PRO A 59 -9.85 30.32 25.07
CA PRO A 59 -11.08 30.67 24.37
C PRO A 59 -11.72 29.48 23.67
N ALA A 60 -10.91 28.54 23.14
CA ALA A 60 -11.44 27.32 22.55
C ALA A 60 -12.11 26.41 23.60
N GLN A 61 -11.51 26.29 24.79
CA GLN A 61 -12.07 25.51 25.89
C GLN A 61 -13.39 26.11 26.38
N GLU A 62 -13.42 27.41 26.65
CA GLU A 62 -14.63 28.11 27.10
C GLU A 62 -15.78 27.95 26.08
N ALA A 63 -15.46 28.11 24.78
CA ALA A 63 -16.42 27.94 23.71
C ALA A 63 -17.02 26.52 23.63
N VAL A 64 -16.24 25.49 23.97
CA VAL A 64 -16.73 24.11 24.08
C VAL A 64 -17.67 23.98 25.29
N LEU A 65 -17.24 24.46 26.46
CA LEU A 65 -17.99 24.32 27.71
C LEU A 65 -19.36 25.01 27.65
N ILE A 66 -19.42 26.22 27.08
CA ILE A 66 -20.69 26.93 26.87
C ILE A 66 -21.62 26.09 25.99
N ARG A 67 -21.12 25.57 24.87
CA ARG A 67 -21.94 24.79 23.93
C ARG A 67 -22.38 23.46 24.52
N LEU A 68 -21.53 22.76 25.28
CA LEU A 68 -21.90 21.52 25.95
C LEU A 68 -22.98 21.74 27.01
N ARG A 69 -22.89 22.83 27.79
CA ARG A 69 -23.94 23.21 28.76
C ARG A 69 -25.29 23.36 28.07
N TRP A 70 -25.36 24.11 26.97
CA TRP A 70 -26.61 24.29 26.24
C TRP A 70 -27.09 23.03 25.51
N LEU A 71 -26.17 22.19 25.04
CA LEU A 71 -26.51 20.87 24.50
C LEU A 71 -27.25 20.05 25.55
N THR A 72 -26.72 19.98 26.78
CA THR A 72 -27.35 19.26 27.90
C THR A 72 -28.64 19.92 28.40
N ALA A 73 -28.83 21.21 28.14
CA ALA A 73 -30.05 21.96 28.47
C ALA A 73 -31.17 21.80 27.42
N GLY A 74 -30.92 21.07 26.32
CA GLY A 74 -31.94 20.75 25.32
C GLY A 74 -31.78 21.45 23.97
N HIS A 75 -30.68 22.16 23.72
CA HIS A 75 -30.36 22.68 22.38
C HIS A 75 -29.84 21.56 21.48
N VAL A 76 -30.72 20.67 21.04
CA VAL A 76 -30.34 19.39 20.40
C VAL A 76 -30.59 19.34 18.89
N SER A 77 -30.59 20.50 18.22
CA SER A 77 -30.71 20.54 16.76
C SER A 77 -29.45 20.03 16.07
N ALA A 78 -29.59 19.47 14.86
CA ALA A 78 -28.45 19.01 14.06
C ALA A 78 -27.44 20.15 13.78
N GLN A 79 -27.94 21.37 13.52
CA GLN A 79 -27.12 22.55 13.36
C GLN A 79 -26.29 22.85 14.62
N PHE A 80 -26.92 22.79 15.79
CA PHE A 80 -26.23 23.04 17.05
C PHE A 80 -25.18 21.97 17.37
N ALA A 81 -25.49 20.69 17.11
CA ALA A 81 -24.52 19.61 17.24
C ALA A 81 -23.29 19.83 16.34
N GLY A 82 -23.48 20.37 15.13
CA GLY A 82 -22.40 20.80 14.24
C GLY A 82 -21.51 21.89 14.86
N LEU A 83 -22.11 22.87 15.54
CA LEU A 83 -21.36 23.92 16.25
C LEU A 83 -20.55 23.38 17.43
N VAL A 84 -21.10 22.41 18.19
CA VAL A 84 -20.38 21.72 19.28
C VAL A 84 -19.17 20.97 18.72
N GLN A 85 -19.35 20.21 17.63
CA GLN A 85 -18.27 19.46 17.00
C GLN A 85 -17.17 20.37 16.44
N GLU A 86 -17.54 21.52 15.86
CA GLU A 86 -16.59 22.51 15.38
C GLU A 86 -15.79 23.12 16.54
N ALA A 87 -16.45 23.48 17.64
CA ALA A 87 -15.76 24.00 18.83
C ALA A 87 -14.75 23.00 19.39
N LEU A 88 -15.14 21.72 19.50
CA LEU A 88 -14.26 20.65 19.96
C LEU A 88 -13.06 20.45 19.01
N ARG A 89 -13.28 20.55 17.69
CA ARG A 89 -12.19 20.48 16.69
C ARG A 89 -11.20 21.63 16.84
N VAL A 90 -11.69 22.86 17.06
CA VAL A 90 -10.82 24.03 17.30
C VAL A 90 -10.04 23.86 18.61
N PHE A 91 -10.67 23.32 19.65
CA PHE A 91 -10.02 23.05 20.93
C PHE A 91 -8.91 21.98 20.82
N GLU A 92 -9.17 20.87 20.12
CA GLU A 92 -8.12 19.87 19.85
C GLU A 92 -6.96 20.48 19.04
N GLN A 93 -7.28 21.27 18.02
CA GLN A 93 -6.28 21.97 17.22
C GLN A 93 -5.43 22.91 18.08
N ALA A 94 -6.04 23.67 18.99
CA ALA A 94 -5.33 24.56 19.91
C ALA A 94 -4.39 23.75 20.83
N ALA A 95 -4.89 22.69 21.47
CA ALA A 95 -4.09 21.82 22.33
C ALA A 95 -2.91 21.15 21.59
N ARG A 96 -3.11 20.78 20.32
CA ARG A 96 -2.06 20.24 19.45
C ARG A 96 -1.02 21.30 19.09
N THR A 97 -1.45 22.53 18.81
CA THR A 97 -0.58 23.63 18.37
C THR A 97 0.43 24.02 19.45
N ILE A 98 0.03 23.93 20.72
CA ILE A 98 0.86 24.23 21.89
C ILE A 98 1.68 23.04 22.41
N GLY A 99 1.51 21.85 21.83
CA GLY A 99 2.24 20.64 22.24
C GLY A 99 1.73 19.94 23.50
N HIS A 100 0.67 20.44 24.14
CA HIS A 100 0.13 19.94 25.41
C HIS A 100 -1.26 19.29 25.23
N ARG A 101 -1.34 18.21 24.44
CA ARG A 101 -2.61 17.51 24.16
C ARG A 101 -3.31 16.97 25.40
N GLU A 102 -2.55 16.67 26.45
CA GLU A 102 -3.07 16.15 27.72
C GLU A 102 -4.04 17.13 28.39
N LEU A 103 -3.85 18.44 28.18
CA LEU A 103 -4.75 19.49 28.70
C LEU A 103 -6.17 19.39 28.13
N ALA A 104 -6.34 18.75 26.96
CA ALA A 104 -7.66 18.57 26.35
C ALA A 104 -8.47 17.43 26.97
N THR A 105 -7.83 16.51 27.71
CA THR A 105 -8.43 15.26 28.18
C THR A 105 -9.68 15.50 29.04
N ALA A 106 -9.62 16.42 30.01
CA ALA A 106 -10.72 16.69 30.93
C ALA A 106 -11.97 17.22 30.21
N THR A 107 -11.78 18.18 29.29
CA THR A 107 -12.89 18.76 28.51
C THR A 107 -13.47 17.76 27.50
N ILE A 108 -12.64 16.90 26.90
CA ILE A 108 -13.15 15.84 26.01
C ILE A 108 -13.97 14.80 26.79
N ARG A 109 -13.56 14.44 28.04
CA ARG A 109 -14.37 13.58 28.91
C ARG A 109 -15.72 14.21 29.24
N GLN A 110 -15.76 15.50 29.57
CA GLN A 110 -17.02 16.22 29.77
C GLN A 110 -17.90 16.22 28.52
N ALA A 111 -17.31 16.31 27.32
CA ALA A 111 -18.04 16.15 26.07
C ALA A 111 -18.64 14.74 25.93
N CYS A 112 -17.91 13.68 26.31
CA CYS A 112 -18.45 12.32 26.34
C CYS A 112 -19.66 12.22 27.26
N ASP A 113 -19.56 12.74 28.49
CA ASP A 113 -20.64 12.69 29.48
C ASP A 113 -21.87 13.46 28.98
N ALA A 114 -21.67 14.65 28.41
CA ALA A 114 -22.74 15.45 27.81
C ALA A 114 -23.44 14.71 26.66
N TYR A 115 -22.68 14.13 25.72
CA TYR A 115 -23.28 13.36 24.62
C TYR A 115 -24.03 12.11 25.10
N HIS A 116 -23.51 11.43 26.12
CA HIS A 116 -24.19 10.29 26.74
C HIS A 116 -25.52 10.70 27.36
N GLN A 117 -25.51 11.73 28.20
CA GLN A 117 -26.72 12.27 28.83
C GLN A 117 -27.76 12.70 27.77
N VAL A 118 -27.32 13.46 26.76
CA VAL A 118 -28.21 13.99 25.72
C VAL A 118 -28.81 12.88 24.87
N ALA A 119 -28.05 11.83 24.56
CA ALA A 119 -28.58 10.67 23.82
C ALA A 119 -29.67 9.91 24.61
N GLN A 120 -29.60 9.92 25.94
CA GLN A 120 -30.63 9.31 26.79
C GLN A 120 -31.87 10.20 26.93
N GLN A 121 -31.69 11.51 27.07
CA GLN A 121 -32.78 12.46 27.30
C GLN A 121 -33.51 12.84 26.01
N TYR A 122 -32.83 12.86 24.87
CA TYR A 122 -33.35 13.31 23.58
C TYR A 122 -33.10 12.26 22.49
N PRO A 123 -33.99 11.26 22.33
CA PRO A 123 -33.80 10.18 21.35
C PRO A 123 -33.56 10.66 19.91
N GLN A 124 -34.17 11.77 19.52
CA GLN A 124 -33.98 12.41 18.21
C GLN A 124 -32.53 12.91 17.99
N ALA A 125 -31.76 13.14 19.06
CA ALA A 125 -30.38 13.59 19.01
C ALA A 125 -29.36 12.44 19.13
N ALA A 126 -29.82 11.21 19.39
CA ALA A 126 -28.95 10.07 19.63
C ALA A 126 -27.93 9.83 18.50
N GLY A 127 -28.35 10.03 17.24
CA GLY A 127 -27.48 9.89 16.07
C GLY A 127 -26.32 10.88 16.08
N VAL A 128 -26.57 12.16 16.39
CA VAL A 128 -25.51 13.18 16.43
C VAL A 128 -24.62 13.02 17.67
N CYS A 129 -25.17 12.54 18.79
CA CYS A 129 -24.39 12.20 19.97
C CYS A 129 -23.44 11.03 19.71
N ALA A 130 -23.86 10.00 18.97
CA ALA A 130 -22.99 8.90 18.59
C ALA A 130 -21.81 9.35 17.70
N ASP A 131 -22.02 10.33 16.82
CA ASP A 131 -20.94 10.93 16.03
C ASP A 131 -19.97 11.74 16.90
N GLY A 132 -20.51 12.49 17.86
CA GLY A 132 -19.72 13.21 18.86
C GLY A 132 -18.85 12.27 19.69
N LEU A 133 -19.45 11.20 20.25
CA LEU A 133 -18.75 10.18 21.03
C LEU A 133 -17.66 9.47 20.22
N SER A 134 -17.91 9.16 18.95
CA SER A 134 -16.89 8.56 18.07
C SER A 134 -15.68 9.48 17.87
N LYS A 135 -15.90 10.80 17.71
CA LYS A 135 -14.82 11.79 17.62
C LYS A 135 -14.05 11.92 18.93
N CYS A 136 -14.75 11.98 20.06
CA CYS A 136 -14.10 11.98 21.37
C CYS A 136 -13.25 10.72 21.58
N GLY A 137 -13.74 9.56 21.15
CA GLY A 137 -12.99 8.30 21.17
C GLY A 137 -11.65 8.41 20.44
N VAL A 138 -11.65 8.97 19.22
CA VAL A 138 -10.42 9.19 18.43
C VAL A 138 -9.43 10.11 19.16
N TRP A 139 -9.90 11.21 19.74
CA TRP A 139 -9.02 12.15 20.44
C TRP A 139 -8.43 11.55 21.72
N LEU A 140 -9.22 10.76 22.45
CA LEU A 140 -8.79 10.11 23.69
C LEU A 140 -7.91 8.88 23.45
N CYS A 141 -7.94 8.27 22.26
CA CYS A 141 -7.28 6.98 21.95
C CYS A 141 -5.86 6.81 22.51
N ARG A 142 -5.03 7.86 22.48
CA ARG A 142 -3.64 7.85 22.98
C ARG A 142 -3.44 8.62 24.29
N LEU A 143 -4.45 9.35 24.75
CA LEU A 143 -4.39 10.17 25.97
C LEU A 143 -5.00 9.43 27.17
N ASP A 144 -6.13 8.77 26.92
CA ASP A 144 -6.85 7.95 27.88
C ASP A 144 -7.55 6.80 27.14
N PRO A 145 -6.84 5.67 26.95
CA PRO A 145 -7.39 4.51 26.27
C PRO A 145 -8.64 3.92 26.94
N GLY A 146 -8.84 4.15 28.24
CA GLY A 146 -10.01 3.68 28.98
C GLY A 146 -11.26 4.46 28.59
N ALA A 147 -11.18 5.79 28.69
CA ALA A 147 -12.28 6.67 28.29
C ALA A 147 -12.53 6.61 26.77
N ALA A 148 -11.49 6.42 25.96
CA ALA A 148 -11.66 6.20 24.52
C ALA A 148 -12.50 4.96 24.21
N VAL A 149 -12.20 3.83 24.88
CA VAL A 149 -12.99 2.60 24.71
C VAL A 149 -14.42 2.79 25.21
N ALA A 150 -14.63 3.50 26.32
CA ALA A 150 -15.96 3.80 26.84
C ALA A 150 -16.78 4.64 25.84
N ALA A 151 -16.22 5.73 25.31
CA ALA A 151 -16.88 6.60 24.34
C ALA A 151 -17.21 5.85 23.04
N SER A 152 -16.25 5.10 22.47
CA SER A 152 -16.48 4.29 21.26
C SER A 152 -17.49 3.17 21.50
N SER A 153 -17.48 2.54 22.68
CA SER A 153 -18.46 1.52 23.06
C SER A 153 -19.87 2.08 23.10
N GLU A 154 -20.03 3.27 23.70
CA GLU A 154 -21.33 3.92 23.81
C GLU A 154 -21.85 4.40 22.46
N ALA A 155 -20.97 4.92 21.60
CA ALA A 155 -21.33 5.26 20.21
C ALA A 155 -21.87 4.04 19.45
N VAL A 156 -21.22 2.88 19.58
CA VAL A 156 -21.68 1.61 18.98
C VAL A 156 -23.03 1.19 19.57
N ARG A 157 -23.21 1.26 20.89
CA ARG A 157 -24.48 0.91 21.55
C ARG A 157 -25.64 1.77 21.04
N ILE A 158 -25.44 3.08 20.92
CA ILE A 158 -26.45 4.00 20.38
C ILE A 158 -26.75 3.66 18.91
N ARG A 159 -25.71 3.46 18.09
CA ARG A 159 -25.86 3.12 16.67
C ARG A 159 -26.52 1.76 16.45
N ALA A 160 -26.29 0.79 17.32
CA ALA A 160 -26.98 -0.48 17.31
C ALA A 160 -28.49 -0.30 17.49
N GLY A 161 -28.90 0.53 18.48
CA GLY A 161 -30.32 0.86 18.69
C GLY A 161 -30.94 1.58 17.50
N LEU A 162 -30.23 2.55 16.91
CA LEU A 162 -30.68 3.26 15.70
C LEU A 162 -30.81 2.32 14.50
N PHE A 163 -29.85 1.43 14.28
CA PHE A 163 -29.88 0.45 13.19
C PHE A 163 -30.98 -0.60 13.38
N ALA A 164 -31.29 -0.97 14.62
CA ALA A 164 -32.41 -1.86 14.90
C ALA A 164 -33.77 -1.23 14.51
N ALA A 165 -33.91 0.09 14.69
CA ALA A 165 -35.10 0.84 14.32
C ALA A 165 -35.15 1.19 12.82
N ASP A 166 -34.01 1.57 12.25
CA ASP A 166 -33.85 1.99 10.85
C ASP A 166 -32.65 1.28 10.20
N PRO A 167 -32.91 0.20 9.44
CA PRO A 167 -31.87 -0.61 8.79
C PRO A 167 -31.06 0.14 7.74
N ASP A 168 -31.56 1.25 7.19
CA ASP A 168 -30.85 2.01 6.17
C ASP A 168 -29.62 2.75 6.75
N THR A 169 -29.43 2.69 8.08
CA THR A 169 -28.28 3.26 8.78
C THR A 169 -27.09 2.30 8.95
N ALA A 170 -27.09 1.17 8.24
CA ALA A 170 -26.05 0.12 8.32
C ALA A 170 -24.61 0.66 8.23
N GLY A 171 -24.33 1.53 7.23
CA GLY A 171 -23.00 2.11 7.03
C GLY A 171 -22.48 2.88 8.26
N ARG A 172 -23.34 3.66 8.93
CA ARG A 172 -22.96 4.41 10.13
C ARG A 172 -22.71 3.49 11.33
N PHE A 173 -23.45 2.40 11.43
CA PHE A 173 -23.23 1.39 12.46
C PHE A 173 -21.89 0.65 12.24
N LEU A 174 -21.60 0.24 11.01
CA LEU A 174 -20.32 -0.38 10.63
C LEU A 174 -19.12 0.54 10.85
N ALA A 175 -19.25 1.84 10.57
CA ALA A 175 -18.21 2.82 10.85
C ALA A 175 -17.90 2.91 12.36
N SER A 176 -18.93 2.84 13.21
CA SER A 176 -18.77 2.85 14.67
C SER A 176 -18.12 1.56 15.18
N LEU A 177 -18.51 0.40 14.63
CA LEU A 177 -17.88 -0.89 14.94
C LEU A 177 -16.39 -0.90 14.56
N ASN A 178 -16.06 -0.38 13.38
CA ASN A 178 -14.68 -0.20 12.93
C ASN A 178 -13.88 0.68 13.90
N MET A 179 -14.46 1.81 14.33
CA MET A 179 -13.83 2.70 15.29
C MET A 179 -13.56 2.02 16.64
N LEU A 180 -14.54 1.29 17.16
CA LEU A 180 -14.42 0.54 18.40
C LEU A 180 -13.29 -0.51 18.31
N LEU A 181 -13.24 -1.30 17.23
CA LEU A 181 -12.19 -2.30 17.06
C LEU A 181 -10.80 -1.65 17.01
N ARG A 182 -10.65 -0.55 16.26
CA ARG A 182 -9.39 0.21 16.21
C ARG A 182 -8.99 0.74 17.59
N THR A 183 -9.94 1.28 18.34
CA THR A 183 -9.72 1.80 19.70
C THR A 183 -9.27 0.68 20.67
N LEU A 184 -9.90 -0.50 20.57
CA LEU A 184 -9.53 -1.66 21.38
C LEU A 184 -8.13 -2.18 21.08
N MET A 185 -7.67 -2.08 19.83
CA MET A 185 -6.33 -2.52 19.41
C MET A 185 -5.20 -1.62 19.90
N ILE A 186 -5.47 -0.38 20.34
CA ILE A 186 -4.43 0.51 20.85
C ILE A 186 -3.90 -0.01 22.18
N GLY A 187 -2.59 -0.26 22.24
CA GLY A 187 -1.89 -0.71 23.46
C GLY A 187 -2.26 -2.12 23.92
N ARG A 188 -2.94 -2.92 23.09
CA ARG A 188 -3.39 -4.28 23.44
C ARG A 188 -2.96 -5.30 22.40
N GLN A 189 -2.81 -6.55 22.82
CA GLN A 189 -2.58 -7.66 21.90
C GLN A 189 -3.82 -7.89 21.02
N ARG A 190 -3.61 -8.19 19.74
CA ARG A 190 -4.69 -8.39 18.75
C ARG A 190 -5.74 -9.41 19.21
N LYS A 191 -5.31 -10.53 19.79
CA LYS A 191 -6.21 -11.59 20.28
C LYS A 191 -7.15 -11.09 21.39
N GLN A 192 -6.62 -10.30 22.33
CA GLN A 192 -7.40 -9.71 23.42
C GLN A 192 -8.38 -8.67 22.90
N ALA A 193 -7.94 -7.77 22.02
CA ALA A 193 -8.80 -6.75 21.41
C ALA A 193 -9.98 -7.37 20.64
N LEU A 194 -9.73 -8.44 19.87
CA LEU A 194 -10.78 -9.15 19.14
C LEU A 194 -11.77 -9.86 20.08
N ALA A 195 -11.31 -10.42 21.20
CA ALA A 195 -12.20 -11.03 22.19
C ALA A 195 -13.15 -9.98 22.82
N MET A 196 -12.59 -8.84 23.25
CA MET A 196 -13.36 -7.72 23.80
C MET A 196 -14.34 -7.09 22.80
N TYR A 197 -13.94 -7.04 21.52
CA TYR A 197 -14.80 -6.60 20.44
C TYR A 197 -15.97 -7.55 20.24
N ARG A 198 -15.72 -8.86 20.17
CA ARG A 198 -16.76 -9.89 19.96
C ARG A 198 -17.79 -9.90 21.09
N GLU A 199 -17.34 -9.77 22.34
CA GLU A 199 -18.22 -9.66 23.51
C GLU A 199 -19.21 -8.50 23.33
N ARG A 200 -18.71 -7.29 23.04
CA ARG A 200 -19.52 -6.09 22.80
C ARG A 200 -20.42 -6.21 21.58
N TYR A 201 -19.88 -6.69 20.46
CA TYR A 201 -20.63 -6.93 19.23
C TYR A 201 -21.82 -7.86 19.49
N SER A 202 -21.61 -8.96 20.23
CA SER A 202 -22.67 -9.91 20.57
C SER A 202 -23.70 -9.37 21.56
N ALA A 203 -23.29 -8.45 22.45
CA ALA A 203 -24.19 -7.84 23.42
C ALA A 203 -25.16 -6.83 22.78
N TRP A 204 -24.79 -6.19 21.68
CA TRP A 204 -25.57 -5.11 21.05
C TRP A 204 -26.12 -5.45 19.67
N THR A 205 -25.63 -6.50 19.03
CA THR A 205 -26.07 -6.89 17.67
C THR A 205 -26.87 -8.17 17.73
N THR A 206 -28.15 -8.10 17.39
CA THR A 206 -29.01 -9.28 17.28
C THR A 206 -28.64 -10.15 16.06
N PRO A 207 -29.09 -11.41 15.99
CA PRO A 207 -28.90 -12.24 14.78
C PRO A 207 -29.49 -11.60 13.52
N ALA A 208 -30.68 -10.99 13.61
CA ALA A 208 -31.32 -10.31 12.48
C ALA A 208 -30.51 -9.10 11.99
N MET A 209 -29.96 -8.31 12.92
CA MET A 209 -29.04 -7.21 12.60
C MET A 209 -27.78 -7.74 11.93
N THR A 210 -27.21 -8.85 12.43
CA THR A 210 -26.02 -9.47 11.82
C THR A 210 -26.27 -9.89 10.38
N THR A 211 -27.41 -10.52 10.07
CA THR A 211 -27.76 -10.87 8.69
C THR A 211 -27.82 -9.62 7.80
N ARG A 212 -28.50 -8.57 8.24
CA ARG A 212 -28.59 -7.31 7.48
C ARG A 212 -27.24 -6.63 7.26
N LEU A 213 -26.35 -6.65 8.25
CA LEU A 213 -24.99 -6.13 8.12
C LEU A 213 -24.15 -6.91 7.09
N ARG A 214 -24.42 -8.21 6.93
CA ARG A 214 -23.77 -9.03 5.89
C ARG A 214 -24.37 -8.77 4.51
N ASP A 215 -25.65 -8.44 4.44
CA ASP A 215 -26.33 -8.09 3.19
C ASP A 215 -26.11 -6.63 2.75
N THR A 216 -25.34 -5.85 3.52
CA THR A 216 -25.03 -4.45 3.19
C THR A 216 -24.31 -4.36 1.82
N PRO A 217 -24.78 -3.49 0.91
CA PRO A 217 -24.14 -3.27 -0.39
C PRO A 217 -22.70 -2.80 -0.26
N ILE A 218 -21.83 -3.24 -1.17
CA ILE A 218 -20.42 -2.82 -1.15
C ILE A 218 -20.24 -1.31 -1.37
N GLU A 219 -21.20 -0.65 -2.01
CA GLU A 219 -21.25 0.81 -2.22
C GLU A 219 -21.42 1.60 -0.92
N GLU A 220 -22.07 1.01 0.08
CA GLU A 220 -22.29 1.64 1.39
C GLU A 220 -21.12 1.39 2.35
N LEU A 221 -20.19 0.53 1.96
CA LEU A 221 -19.00 0.22 2.71
C LEU A 221 -17.88 1.20 2.34
N GLU A 222 -17.22 1.76 3.35
CA GLU A 222 -16.02 2.56 3.18
C GLU A 222 -14.84 1.67 2.75
N PHE A 223 -14.85 1.20 1.51
CA PHE A 223 -13.75 0.54 0.82
C PHE A 223 -12.94 1.57 0.01
N THR A 224 -11.66 1.30 -0.18
CA THR A 224 -10.86 2.04 -1.17
C THR A 224 -11.42 1.87 -2.59
N SER A 225 -11.18 2.85 -3.46
CA SER A 225 -11.62 2.80 -4.87
C SER A 225 -11.11 1.56 -5.60
N LYS A 226 -9.90 1.10 -5.25
CA LYS A 226 -9.30 -0.13 -5.78
C LYS A 226 -10.07 -1.38 -5.34
N THR A 227 -10.33 -1.52 -4.04
CA THR A 227 -11.11 -2.64 -3.50
C THR A 227 -12.52 -2.67 -4.10
N HIS A 228 -13.16 -1.51 -4.21
CA HIS A 228 -14.47 -1.39 -4.83
C HIS A 228 -14.45 -1.84 -6.30
N ALA A 229 -13.45 -1.43 -7.08
CA ALA A 229 -13.33 -1.83 -8.48
C ALA A 229 -13.10 -3.35 -8.64
N ALA A 230 -12.30 -3.96 -7.74
CA ALA A 230 -12.07 -5.40 -7.74
C ALA A 230 -13.35 -6.18 -7.43
N LEU A 231 -14.10 -5.78 -6.40
CA LEU A 231 -15.35 -6.45 -6.01
C LEU A 231 -16.44 -6.31 -7.09
N ARG A 232 -16.55 -5.14 -7.75
CA ARG A 232 -17.48 -4.98 -8.89
C ARG A 232 -17.13 -5.88 -10.07
N LYS A 233 -15.85 -6.03 -10.41
CA LYS A 233 -15.42 -6.95 -11.49
C LYS A 233 -15.73 -8.42 -11.19
N LEU A 234 -15.85 -8.77 -9.91
CA LEU A 234 -16.19 -10.11 -9.44
C LEU A 234 -17.70 -10.28 -9.18
N ASP A 235 -18.52 -9.32 -9.62
CA ASP A 235 -19.97 -9.33 -9.44
C ASP A 235 -20.39 -9.60 -7.98
N CYS A 236 -19.73 -8.91 -7.04
CA CYS A 236 -19.96 -9.05 -5.61
C CYS A 236 -20.73 -7.84 -5.06
N PRO A 237 -22.07 -7.89 -5.02
CA PRO A 237 -22.88 -6.75 -4.61
C PRO A 237 -22.89 -6.51 -3.10
N THR A 238 -22.61 -7.51 -2.27
CA THR A 238 -22.74 -7.42 -0.79
C THR A 238 -21.54 -7.99 -0.05
N LEU A 239 -21.45 -7.68 1.25
CA LEU A 239 -20.39 -8.18 2.12
C LEU A 239 -20.43 -9.72 2.29
N ASP A 240 -21.62 -10.34 2.34
CA ASP A 240 -21.77 -11.80 2.38
C ASP A 240 -21.22 -12.45 1.12
N ARG A 241 -21.48 -11.84 -0.05
CA ARG A 241 -20.94 -12.33 -1.33
C ARG A 241 -19.43 -12.20 -1.36
N ALA A 242 -18.88 -11.09 -0.89
CA ALA A 242 -17.44 -10.91 -0.76
C ALA A 242 -16.79 -11.99 0.13
N ALA A 243 -17.48 -12.47 1.17
CA ALA A 243 -16.98 -13.52 2.07
C ALA A 243 -16.80 -14.90 1.42
N ARG A 244 -17.45 -15.13 0.28
CA ARG A 244 -17.36 -16.38 -0.50
C ARG A 244 -16.22 -16.34 -1.51
N LEU A 245 -15.61 -15.18 -1.70
CA LEU A 245 -14.44 -15.04 -2.55
C LEU A 245 -13.21 -15.67 -1.90
N THR A 246 -12.21 -15.92 -2.73
CA THR A 246 -10.88 -16.36 -2.31
C THR A 246 -9.89 -15.22 -2.39
N GLN A 247 -8.81 -15.31 -1.60
CA GLN A 247 -7.68 -14.38 -1.70
C GLN A 247 -7.13 -14.32 -3.13
N GLN A 248 -7.06 -15.47 -3.80
CA GLN A 248 -6.62 -15.56 -5.19
C GLN A 248 -7.50 -14.78 -6.17
N GLN A 249 -8.83 -14.86 -6.06
CA GLN A 249 -9.74 -14.09 -6.91
C GLN A 249 -9.51 -12.57 -6.77
N ILE A 250 -9.26 -12.10 -5.54
CA ILE A 250 -8.95 -10.70 -5.27
C ILE A 250 -7.58 -10.30 -5.84
N LEU A 251 -6.53 -11.11 -5.60
CA LEU A 251 -5.19 -10.83 -6.11
C LEU A 251 -5.15 -10.72 -7.63
N TYR A 252 -5.91 -11.59 -8.31
CA TYR A 252 -6.01 -11.57 -9.76
C TYR A 252 -6.60 -10.24 -10.29
N GLN A 253 -7.63 -9.71 -9.64
CA GLN A 253 -8.24 -8.44 -10.06
C GLN A 253 -7.42 -7.20 -9.68
N THR A 254 -6.45 -7.36 -8.77
CA THR A 254 -5.70 -6.24 -8.17
C THR A 254 -4.20 -6.26 -8.47
N ASN A 255 -3.77 -7.11 -9.39
CA ASN A 255 -2.36 -7.31 -9.78
C ASN A 255 -1.44 -7.73 -8.62
N GLY A 256 -1.98 -8.51 -7.68
CA GLY A 256 -1.21 -9.06 -6.55
C GLY A 256 -1.21 -8.20 -5.29
N ASP A 257 -2.17 -7.29 -5.11
CA ASP A 257 -2.19 -6.38 -3.96
C ASP A 257 -2.81 -7.02 -2.72
N LEU A 258 -1.96 -7.30 -1.73
CA LEU A 258 -2.36 -7.87 -0.44
C LEU A 258 -3.18 -6.89 0.41
N SER A 259 -3.01 -5.56 0.23
CA SER A 259 -3.76 -4.57 1.03
C SER A 259 -5.27 -4.63 0.77
N THR A 260 -5.67 -5.00 -0.45
CA THR A 260 -7.09 -5.21 -0.80
C THR A 260 -7.66 -6.40 -0.02
N ILE A 261 -6.90 -7.49 0.12
CA ILE A 261 -7.31 -8.65 0.92
C ILE A 261 -7.43 -8.28 2.39
N GLU A 262 -6.45 -7.54 2.94
CA GLU A 262 -6.48 -7.10 4.33
C GLU A 262 -7.70 -6.22 4.62
N GLU A 263 -8.02 -5.30 3.71
CA GLU A 263 -9.19 -4.43 3.82
C GLU A 263 -10.49 -5.22 3.82
N ILE A 264 -10.66 -6.18 2.89
CA ILE A 264 -11.84 -7.05 2.85
C ILE A 264 -11.94 -7.89 4.12
N ASN A 265 -10.86 -8.58 4.49
CA ASN A 265 -10.80 -9.40 5.71
C ASN A 265 -11.13 -8.60 6.97
N TRP A 266 -10.71 -7.34 7.02
CA TRP A 266 -11.05 -6.43 8.11
C TRP A 266 -12.56 -6.21 8.19
N LYS A 267 -13.22 -5.84 7.08
CA LYS A 267 -14.68 -5.62 7.05
C LYS A 267 -15.46 -6.91 7.35
N LEU A 268 -15.03 -8.05 6.82
CA LEU A 268 -15.60 -9.36 7.14
C LEU A 268 -15.53 -9.65 8.64
N GLY A 269 -14.38 -9.38 9.25
CA GLY A 269 -14.15 -9.55 10.68
C GLY A 269 -15.07 -8.70 11.56
N LEU A 270 -15.49 -7.51 11.11
CA LEU A 270 -16.42 -6.65 11.85
C LEU A 270 -17.78 -7.32 12.07
N VAL A 271 -18.28 -8.07 11.09
CA VAL A 271 -19.62 -8.71 11.12
C VAL A 271 -19.57 -10.20 11.45
N GLY A 272 -18.44 -10.65 12.02
CA GLY A 272 -18.24 -12.03 12.45
C GLY A 272 -18.10 -13.04 11.29
N LEU A 273 -17.79 -12.59 10.08
CA LEU A 273 -17.45 -13.46 8.96
C LEU A 273 -15.99 -13.90 9.05
N LYS A 274 -15.70 -15.07 8.46
CA LYS A 274 -14.33 -15.60 8.41
C LYS A 274 -13.51 -14.81 7.38
N PRO A 275 -12.19 -14.69 7.58
CA PRO A 275 -11.29 -14.19 6.54
C PRO A 275 -11.43 -15.02 5.26
N LEU A 276 -11.17 -14.39 4.12
CA LEU A 276 -11.11 -15.02 2.80
C LEU A 276 -10.19 -16.24 2.85
N ALA A 277 -10.68 -17.37 2.37
CA ALA A 277 -9.86 -18.56 2.18
C ALA A 277 -8.80 -18.28 1.10
N ALA A 278 -7.64 -18.94 1.18
CA ALA A 278 -6.61 -18.82 0.15
C ALA A 278 -7.17 -19.12 -1.26
N GLY A 279 -8.09 -20.10 -1.34
CA GLY A 279 -8.66 -20.60 -2.58
C GLY A 279 -7.80 -21.68 -3.22
N ALA A 280 -8.44 -22.55 -4.01
CA ALA A 280 -7.77 -23.40 -4.99
C ALA A 280 -8.05 -22.84 -6.38
N LEU A 281 -7.04 -22.84 -7.26
CA LEU A 281 -7.17 -22.35 -8.62
C LEU A 281 -8.14 -23.25 -9.42
N PRO A 282 -9.19 -22.72 -10.06
CA PRO A 282 -9.70 -23.36 -11.26
C PRO A 282 -8.61 -23.28 -12.35
N ASP A 283 -8.41 -24.39 -13.08
CA ASP A 283 -7.51 -24.41 -14.24
C ASP A 283 -7.90 -23.30 -15.21
N LEU A 284 -6.97 -22.37 -15.44
CA LEU A 284 -7.20 -21.21 -16.30
C LEU A 284 -7.24 -21.64 -17.78
N PRO A 285 -8.15 -21.10 -18.60
CA PRO A 285 -7.89 -20.99 -20.03
C PRO A 285 -6.72 -20.00 -20.23
N SER A 286 -5.76 -20.40 -21.04
CA SER A 286 -4.55 -19.64 -21.38
C SER A 286 -4.92 -18.23 -21.86
N LYS A 287 -4.45 -17.18 -21.17
CA LYS A 287 -4.47 -15.83 -21.75
C LYS A 287 -3.54 -15.80 -22.98
N PRO A 288 -3.84 -14.97 -24.00
CA PRO A 288 -2.95 -14.81 -25.14
C PRO A 288 -1.58 -14.31 -24.70
N VAL A 289 -0.53 -14.81 -25.36
CA VAL A 289 0.88 -14.51 -25.12
C VAL A 289 1.14 -13.01 -25.36
N GLU A 290 1.63 -12.29 -24.36
CA GLU A 290 1.97 -10.86 -24.44
C GLU A 290 3.50 -10.70 -24.39
N ILE A 291 4.17 -10.80 -25.54
CA ILE A 291 5.63 -10.57 -25.66
C ILE A 291 5.85 -9.15 -26.17
N ALA A 292 6.01 -8.19 -25.25
CA ALA A 292 5.98 -6.77 -25.57
C ALA A 292 7.25 -6.22 -26.26
N HIS A 293 8.44 -6.69 -25.90
CA HIS A 293 9.72 -6.16 -26.38
C HIS A 293 10.80 -7.25 -26.45
N SER A 294 11.79 -7.08 -27.32
CA SER A 294 12.97 -7.96 -27.37
C SER A 294 13.94 -7.64 -26.22
N PHE A 295 14.39 -8.67 -25.51
CA PHE A 295 15.49 -8.57 -24.54
C PHE A 295 16.09 -9.94 -24.21
N GLY A 296 17.34 -9.93 -23.73
CA GLY A 296 17.99 -11.09 -23.12
C GLY A 296 18.61 -10.75 -21.77
N ALA A 297 18.53 -11.69 -20.83
CA ALA A 297 19.18 -11.60 -19.54
C ALA A 297 19.56 -12.99 -19.01
N LEU A 298 20.63 -13.06 -18.25
CA LEU A 298 20.98 -14.23 -17.44
C LEU A 298 20.53 -14.01 -16.00
N ALA A 299 20.08 -15.08 -15.35
CA ALA A 299 19.82 -15.15 -13.93
C ALA A 299 20.74 -16.19 -13.32
N VAL A 300 21.63 -15.76 -12.43
CA VAL A 300 22.62 -16.60 -11.74
C VAL A 300 22.13 -16.85 -10.32
N ARG A 301 21.95 -18.12 -9.93
CA ARG A 301 21.51 -18.45 -8.57
C ARG A 301 22.69 -18.49 -7.62
N CYS A 302 22.79 -17.48 -6.74
CA CYS A 302 23.83 -17.41 -5.73
C CYS A 302 23.23 -17.01 -4.38
N THR A 303 23.31 -17.93 -3.41
CA THR A 303 22.75 -17.78 -2.05
C THR A 303 23.71 -17.08 -1.09
N ALA A 304 24.95 -16.81 -1.51
CA ALA A 304 25.96 -16.19 -0.67
C ALA A 304 25.57 -14.75 -0.26
N PRO A 305 25.94 -14.29 0.95
CA PRO A 305 25.67 -12.92 1.39
C PRO A 305 26.24 -11.85 0.45
N ASP A 306 27.42 -12.14 -0.11
CA ASP A 306 28.20 -11.32 -1.06
C ASP A 306 27.98 -11.73 -2.54
N ALA A 307 26.86 -12.41 -2.84
CA ALA A 307 26.54 -12.94 -4.17
C ALA A 307 26.80 -11.97 -5.33
N LEU A 308 26.43 -10.70 -5.19
CA LEU A 308 26.62 -9.69 -6.24
C LEU A 308 28.12 -9.50 -6.58
N ALA A 309 28.98 -9.47 -5.56
CA ALA A 309 30.42 -9.29 -5.75
C ALA A 309 31.07 -10.53 -6.38
N GLN A 310 30.64 -11.74 -5.97
CA GLN A 310 31.14 -12.99 -6.53
C GLN A 310 30.76 -13.15 -8.00
N VAL A 311 29.49 -12.93 -8.34
CA VAL A 311 29.01 -13.01 -9.73
C VAL A 311 29.71 -11.95 -10.58
N ARG A 312 29.89 -10.72 -10.06
CA ARG A 312 30.65 -9.67 -10.76
C ARG A 312 32.10 -10.09 -11.04
N ALA A 313 32.79 -10.67 -10.06
CA ALA A 313 34.16 -11.15 -10.24
C ALA A 313 34.23 -12.27 -11.29
N ALA A 314 33.28 -13.19 -11.28
CA ALA A 314 33.19 -14.27 -12.25
C ALA A 314 32.88 -13.77 -13.67
N VAL A 315 32.03 -12.75 -13.82
CA VAL A 315 31.83 -12.08 -15.12
C VAL A 315 33.15 -11.49 -15.61
N VAL A 316 33.89 -10.75 -14.78
CA VAL A 316 35.20 -10.21 -15.17
C VAL A 316 36.19 -11.31 -15.58
N ALA A 317 36.25 -12.41 -14.81
CA ALA A 317 37.10 -13.56 -15.13
C ALA A 317 36.70 -14.22 -16.46
N ALA A 318 35.39 -14.35 -16.72
CA ALA A 318 34.88 -14.90 -17.96
C ALA A 318 35.29 -14.06 -19.17
N TYR A 319 35.16 -12.73 -19.13
CA TYR A 319 35.64 -11.85 -20.23
C TYR A 319 37.16 -11.90 -20.37
N SER A 320 37.89 -11.95 -19.25
CA SER A 320 39.36 -12.03 -19.24
C SER A 320 39.90 -13.28 -19.93
N ALA A 321 39.16 -14.40 -19.87
CA ALA A 321 39.52 -15.64 -20.56
C ALA A 321 39.51 -15.51 -22.09
N ASP A 322 38.85 -14.48 -22.66
CA ASP A 322 38.85 -14.16 -24.09
C ASP A 322 39.67 -12.89 -24.41
N ASP A 323 40.64 -12.54 -23.57
CA ASP A 323 41.49 -11.34 -23.72
C ASP A 323 40.70 -10.01 -23.73
N VAL A 324 39.54 -10.00 -23.05
CA VAL A 324 38.70 -8.82 -22.87
C VAL A 324 38.80 -8.32 -21.43
N ARG A 325 39.10 -7.03 -21.26
CA ARG A 325 39.33 -6.43 -19.93
C ARG A 325 38.30 -5.34 -19.61
N PRO A 326 38.01 -5.11 -18.32
CA PRO A 326 37.24 -3.95 -17.89
C PRO A 326 37.94 -2.64 -18.30
N VAL A 327 37.17 -1.69 -18.80
CA VAL A 327 37.58 -0.32 -19.16
C VAL A 327 36.62 0.71 -18.56
N GLY A 328 36.93 2.00 -18.69
CA GLY A 328 36.03 3.08 -18.29
C GLY A 328 34.88 3.28 -19.27
N SER A 329 33.81 3.95 -18.82
CA SER A 329 32.62 4.26 -19.63
C SER A 329 32.91 5.12 -20.87
N GLY A 330 33.98 5.95 -20.83
CA GLY A 330 34.36 6.85 -21.93
C GLY A 330 34.75 6.19 -23.25
N PHE A 331 34.91 4.86 -23.28
CA PHE A 331 35.18 4.09 -24.51
C PHE A 331 33.91 3.70 -25.28
N PHE A 332 32.72 3.96 -24.72
CA PHE A 332 31.43 3.58 -25.33
C PHE A 332 30.58 4.83 -25.62
N HIS A 333 30.12 4.96 -26.86
CA HIS A 333 29.24 6.05 -27.26
C HIS A 333 27.80 5.81 -26.77
N GLY A 334 27.13 6.86 -26.29
CA GLY A 334 25.70 6.83 -25.94
C GLY A 334 25.37 6.40 -24.51
N VAL A 335 26.30 5.75 -23.78
CA VAL A 335 26.04 5.22 -22.42
C VAL A 335 25.76 6.27 -21.34
N HIS A 336 26.04 7.55 -21.63
CA HIS A 336 25.77 8.71 -20.78
C HIS A 336 24.42 9.40 -21.07
N LYS A 337 23.62 8.88 -22.00
CA LYS A 337 22.31 9.45 -22.37
C LYS A 337 21.19 8.46 -22.07
N THR A 338 20.08 8.96 -21.52
CA THR A 338 18.85 8.19 -21.27
C THR A 338 18.12 7.80 -22.56
N GLN A 339 18.33 8.57 -23.63
CA GLN A 339 17.93 8.25 -25.00
C GLN A 339 19.19 7.99 -25.83
N ALA A 340 19.78 6.81 -25.64
CA ALA A 340 20.85 6.35 -26.50
C ALA A 340 20.24 5.66 -27.72
N ALA A 341 20.66 6.06 -28.92
CA ALA A 341 20.45 5.32 -30.16
C ALA A 341 21.26 4.01 -30.09
N MET A 342 20.88 3.10 -29.19
CA MET A 342 21.48 1.78 -29.12
C MET A 342 20.98 0.99 -30.34
N PRO A 343 21.87 0.46 -31.19
CA PRO A 343 21.49 -0.26 -32.40
C PRO A 343 20.60 -1.44 -32.04
N GLU A 344 19.55 -1.75 -32.80
CA GLU A 344 18.61 -2.86 -32.49
C GLU A 344 19.35 -4.16 -32.12
N PRO A 345 18.80 -4.99 -31.21
CA PRO A 345 19.46 -6.21 -30.80
C PRO A 345 19.58 -7.17 -32.00
N GLU A 346 20.80 -7.66 -32.24
CA GLU A 346 21.10 -8.61 -33.30
C GLU A 346 21.51 -9.95 -32.71
N LEU A 347 21.19 -11.05 -33.41
CA LEU A 347 21.58 -12.40 -32.99
C LEU A 347 23.10 -12.55 -33.07
N ASN A 348 23.74 -12.69 -31.91
CA ASN A 348 25.18 -12.84 -31.82
C ASN A 348 25.59 -14.32 -31.88
N LEU A 349 26.15 -14.74 -33.01
CA LEU A 349 26.59 -16.12 -33.26
C LEU A 349 28.03 -16.41 -32.81
N THR A 350 28.73 -15.44 -32.23
CA THR A 350 30.13 -15.65 -31.83
C THR A 350 30.21 -16.68 -30.71
N GLU A 351 31.37 -17.33 -30.54
CA GLU A 351 31.59 -18.29 -29.44
C GLU A 351 32.41 -17.68 -28.30
N ARG A 352 32.93 -16.48 -28.50
CA ARG A 352 33.83 -15.78 -27.58
C ARG A 352 33.27 -14.43 -27.21
N LEU A 353 33.47 -14.06 -25.96
CA LEU A 353 33.18 -12.73 -25.45
C LEU A 353 34.06 -11.68 -26.15
N GLY A 354 33.50 -10.50 -26.31
CA GLY A 354 34.11 -9.37 -27.01
C GLY A 354 33.78 -8.07 -26.30
N ASP A 355 33.86 -6.96 -27.03
CA ASP A 355 33.47 -5.65 -26.51
C ASP A 355 32.00 -5.67 -26.08
N ASP A 356 31.71 -5.16 -24.88
CA ASP A 356 30.37 -5.26 -24.30
C ASP A 356 30.14 -4.27 -23.16
N VAL A 357 28.86 -4.07 -22.85
CA VAL A 357 28.39 -3.38 -21.65
C VAL A 357 27.50 -4.35 -20.88
N VAL A 358 27.88 -4.64 -19.64
CA VAL A 358 27.21 -5.64 -18.80
C VAL A 358 26.73 -5.00 -17.51
N LEU A 359 25.43 -5.07 -17.27
CA LEU A 359 24.78 -4.66 -16.03
C LEU A 359 24.54 -5.89 -15.14
N ILE A 360 24.95 -5.79 -13.88
CA ILE A 360 24.82 -6.84 -12.87
C ILE A 360 24.05 -6.29 -11.68
N GLU A 361 22.89 -6.88 -11.39
CA GLU A 361 22.00 -6.41 -10.32
C GLU A 361 21.37 -7.56 -9.55
N ARG A 362 20.99 -7.31 -8.30
CA ARG A 362 20.29 -8.31 -7.50
C ARG A 362 18.82 -8.35 -7.94
N SER A 363 18.38 -9.51 -8.40
CA SER A 363 16.96 -9.81 -8.62
C SER A 363 16.32 -10.25 -7.30
N GLY A 364 14.99 -10.40 -7.28
CA GLY A 364 14.30 -10.98 -6.13
C GLY A 364 14.85 -12.37 -5.75
N GLY A 365 14.71 -12.73 -4.48
CA GLY A 365 15.20 -14.03 -3.97
C GLY A 365 16.72 -14.18 -4.02
N HIS A 366 17.19 -15.34 -4.49
CA HIS A 366 18.62 -15.70 -4.57
C HIS A 366 19.21 -15.56 -5.98
N TRP A 367 18.60 -14.73 -6.82
CA TRP A 367 19.00 -14.53 -8.21
C TRP A 367 19.79 -13.22 -8.38
N ILE A 368 20.88 -13.29 -9.14
CA ILE A 368 21.62 -12.13 -9.65
C ILE A 368 21.37 -12.04 -11.16
N SER A 369 20.82 -10.93 -11.63
CA SER A 369 20.65 -10.68 -13.05
C SER A 369 21.95 -10.17 -13.66
N VAL A 370 22.34 -10.76 -14.79
CA VAL A 370 23.45 -10.30 -15.64
C VAL A 370 22.86 -9.99 -17.02
N LYS A 371 22.90 -8.73 -17.41
CA LYS A 371 22.31 -8.22 -18.64
C LYS A 371 23.43 -7.66 -19.52
N SER A 372 23.69 -8.31 -20.64
CA SER A 372 24.69 -7.88 -21.62
C SER A 372 24.00 -7.15 -22.76
N LEU A 373 24.64 -6.11 -23.31
CA LEU A 373 24.15 -5.41 -24.50
C LEU A 373 24.47 -6.18 -25.79
N ASN A 374 25.62 -6.84 -25.85
CA ASN A 374 26.07 -7.60 -27.02
C ASN A 374 25.46 -9.01 -27.11
N TRP A 375 24.90 -9.53 -26.01
CA TRP A 375 24.34 -10.87 -25.90
C TRP A 375 22.85 -10.88 -25.55
N GLU A 376 22.10 -9.81 -25.88
CA GLU A 376 20.65 -9.79 -25.69
C GLU A 376 19.94 -10.86 -26.53
N LEU A 377 20.45 -11.14 -27.73
CA LEU A 377 20.00 -12.25 -28.55
C LEU A 377 21.17 -13.21 -28.78
N ALA A 378 21.16 -14.32 -28.03
CA ALA A 378 22.15 -15.38 -28.14
C ALA A 378 21.48 -16.67 -28.65
N PRO A 379 22.18 -17.54 -29.39
CA PRO A 379 21.67 -18.84 -29.75
C PRO A 379 21.37 -19.65 -28.49
N VAL A 380 20.22 -20.31 -28.50
CA VAL A 380 19.79 -21.18 -27.40
C VAL A 380 20.87 -22.20 -27.10
N GLY A 381 21.24 -22.30 -25.82
CA GLY A 381 22.23 -23.25 -25.32
C GLY A 381 23.68 -22.91 -25.62
N LYS A 382 23.97 -21.81 -26.34
CA LYS A 382 25.34 -21.42 -26.73
C LYS A 382 25.77 -20.08 -26.17
N HIS A 383 25.07 -19.52 -25.19
CA HIS A 383 25.48 -18.25 -24.59
C HIS A 383 26.82 -18.43 -23.83
N PRO A 384 27.94 -17.81 -24.27
CA PRO A 384 29.27 -18.12 -23.73
C PRO A 384 29.42 -17.69 -22.27
N LEU A 385 28.85 -16.55 -21.88
CA LEU A 385 28.83 -16.14 -20.48
C LEU A 385 28.00 -17.09 -19.60
N ALA A 386 26.85 -17.58 -20.08
CA ALA A 386 26.04 -18.55 -19.34
C ALA A 386 26.79 -19.87 -19.13
N LEU A 387 27.47 -20.38 -20.17
CA LEU A 387 28.29 -21.59 -20.11
C LEU A 387 29.46 -21.48 -19.13
N ARG A 388 30.06 -20.29 -18.98
CA ARG A 388 31.15 -20.07 -18.01
C ARG A 388 30.64 -19.93 -16.59
N LEU A 389 29.62 -19.09 -16.39
CA LEU A 389 29.02 -18.90 -15.07
C LEU A 389 28.35 -20.18 -14.55
N SER A 390 27.88 -21.05 -15.44
CA SER A 390 27.25 -22.31 -15.04
C SER A 390 28.21 -23.38 -14.55
N GLN A 391 29.52 -23.13 -14.60
CA GLN A 391 30.52 -23.99 -13.96
C GLN A 391 30.44 -23.91 -12.43
N ASP A 392 30.05 -22.74 -11.90
CA ASP A 392 30.01 -22.47 -10.47
C ASP A 392 28.57 -22.36 -9.91
N TRP A 393 27.59 -22.00 -10.76
CA TRP A 393 26.20 -21.77 -10.34
C TRP A 393 25.17 -22.37 -11.30
N SER A 394 23.92 -22.51 -10.85
CA SER A 394 22.81 -22.70 -11.78
C SER A 394 22.49 -21.38 -12.48
N VAL A 395 22.42 -21.39 -13.81
CA VAL A 395 22.17 -20.19 -14.62
C VAL A 395 20.99 -20.40 -15.54
N ILE A 396 20.10 -19.42 -15.63
CA ILE A 396 18.97 -19.42 -16.57
C ILE A 396 19.11 -18.23 -17.50
N ALA A 397 19.14 -18.50 -18.81
CA ALA A 397 18.98 -17.47 -19.82
C ALA A 397 17.49 -17.25 -20.08
N VAL A 398 17.05 -16.00 -20.00
CA VAL A 398 15.71 -15.53 -20.35
C VAL A 398 15.83 -14.67 -21.60
N SER A 399 15.23 -15.12 -22.70
CA SER A 399 15.24 -14.42 -23.98
C SER A 399 13.82 -14.17 -24.46
N THR A 400 13.55 -12.96 -24.89
CA THR A 400 12.32 -12.57 -25.56
C THR A 400 12.68 -11.95 -26.90
N THR A 401 11.93 -12.32 -27.94
CA THR A 401 11.95 -11.64 -29.23
C THR A 401 10.56 -11.09 -29.45
N GLU A 402 10.47 -9.77 -29.61
CA GLU A 402 9.22 -9.03 -29.72
C GLU A 402 8.23 -9.71 -30.67
N ASN A 403 7.03 -9.98 -30.18
CA ASN A 403 5.93 -10.63 -30.91
C ASN A 403 6.26 -12.00 -31.56
N LEU A 404 7.39 -12.63 -31.22
CA LEU A 404 7.88 -13.82 -31.93
C LEU A 404 8.15 -15.00 -30.99
N ALA A 405 8.94 -14.81 -29.94
CA ALA A 405 9.39 -15.90 -29.09
C ALA A 405 9.63 -15.51 -27.64
N TYR A 406 9.38 -16.45 -26.73
CA TYR A 406 9.83 -16.41 -25.34
C TYR A 406 10.55 -17.70 -25.01
N GLU A 407 11.85 -17.63 -24.76
CA GLU A 407 12.76 -18.76 -24.63
C GLU A 407 13.46 -18.74 -23.26
N LEU A 408 13.50 -19.90 -22.60
CA LEU A 408 14.23 -20.15 -21.36
C LEU A 408 15.22 -21.28 -21.60
N CYS A 409 16.48 -21.09 -21.20
CA CYS A 409 17.49 -22.13 -21.27
C CYS A 409 18.23 -22.24 -19.93
N TRP A 410 18.21 -23.44 -19.36
CA TRP A 410 18.91 -23.75 -18.13
C TRP A 410 20.32 -24.24 -18.43
N TYR A 411 21.28 -23.73 -17.69
CA TYR A 411 22.68 -24.13 -17.74
C TYR A 411 23.14 -24.61 -16.37
N ALA A 412 23.83 -25.74 -16.36
CA ALA A 412 24.48 -26.31 -15.18
C ALA A 412 25.73 -27.08 -15.62
N ASP A 413 26.74 -27.12 -14.76
CA ASP A 413 28.00 -27.84 -14.98
C ASP A 413 28.69 -27.49 -16.32
N GLY A 414 28.64 -26.21 -16.69
CA GLY A 414 29.24 -25.71 -17.92
C GLY A 414 28.51 -26.08 -19.22
N ALA A 415 27.29 -26.61 -19.16
CA ALA A 415 26.51 -27.02 -20.32
C ALA A 415 25.05 -26.54 -20.24
N ALA A 416 24.40 -26.40 -21.40
CA ALA A 416 22.96 -26.25 -21.48
C ALA A 416 22.28 -27.60 -21.23
N THR A 417 21.29 -27.64 -20.34
CA THR A 417 20.67 -28.88 -19.87
C THR A 417 19.17 -28.94 -20.13
N GLN A 418 18.47 -27.83 -19.96
CA GLN A 418 17.02 -27.76 -20.13
C GLN A 418 16.57 -26.57 -20.97
N TYR A 419 15.38 -26.68 -21.55
CA TYR A 419 14.82 -25.66 -22.43
C TYR A 419 13.29 -25.62 -22.37
N ALA A 420 12.72 -24.42 -22.44
CA ALA A 420 11.32 -24.20 -22.76
C ALA A 420 11.18 -22.99 -23.68
N ALA A 421 10.25 -23.05 -24.62
CA ALA A 421 9.95 -21.92 -25.48
C ALA A 421 8.50 -21.84 -25.91
N LEU A 422 8.05 -20.62 -26.15
CA LEU A 422 6.83 -20.29 -26.88
C LEU A 422 7.23 -19.57 -28.15
N GLY A 423 7.05 -20.22 -29.29
CA GLY A 423 7.62 -19.76 -30.56
C GLY A 423 9.13 -20.00 -30.64
N ARG A 424 9.66 -20.00 -31.85
CA ARG A 424 11.12 -20.03 -32.09
C ARG A 424 11.44 -19.10 -33.25
N PRO A 425 12.43 -18.20 -33.12
CA PRO A 425 12.78 -17.31 -34.21
C PRO A 425 13.28 -18.09 -35.44
N ALA A 426 12.81 -17.70 -36.62
CA ALA A 426 13.30 -18.25 -37.88
C ALA A 426 14.79 -17.93 -38.06
N GLY A 427 15.58 -18.90 -38.55
CA GLY A 427 17.01 -18.71 -38.82
C GLY A 427 17.96 -19.04 -37.65
N GLN A 428 17.45 -19.42 -36.47
CA GLN A 428 18.34 -19.95 -35.42
C GLN A 428 18.92 -21.33 -35.84
N PRO A 429 20.22 -21.57 -35.60
CA PRO A 429 20.82 -22.88 -35.84
C PRO A 429 20.13 -23.95 -34.98
N PRO A 430 20.02 -25.20 -35.47
CA PRO A 430 19.51 -26.30 -34.65
C PRO A 430 20.39 -26.50 -33.41
N LEU A 431 19.79 -27.02 -32.34
CA LEU A 431 20.54 -27.41 -31.14
C LEU A 431 21.46 -28.60 -31.48
N ASP A 432 22.74 -28.51 -31.11
CA ASP A 432 23.70 -29.60 -31.37
C ASP A 432 23.34 -30.86 -30.58
N LYS A 433 22.71 -30.69 -29.41
CA LYS A 433 22.20 -31.76 -28.55
C LYS A 433 20.76 -31.45 -28.13
N PRO A 434 19.86 -32.44 -28.10
CA PRO A 434 18.52 -32.26 -27.57
C PRO A 434 18.59 -31.90 -26.08
N LEU A 435 17.91 -30.82 -25.69
CA LEU A 435 17.80 -30.37 -24.30
C LEU A 435 16.56 -31.00 -23.67
N ALA A 436 16.62 -31.28 -22.36
CA ALA A 436 15.45 -31.74 -21.63
C ALA A 436 14.39 -30.61 -21.52
N PRO A 437 13.10 -30.93 -21.34
CA PRO A 437 12.12 -29.92 -20.99
C PRO A 437 12.49 -29.20 -19.70
N LEU A 438 12.22 -27.89 -19.63
CA LEU A 438 12.43 -27.10 -18.42
C LEU A 438 11.61 -27.62 -17.24
N ASP A 439 12.27 -27.80 -16.10
CA ASP A 439 11.63 -28.16 -14.84
C ASP A 439 11.01 -26.91 -14.19
N PHE A 440 9.71 -26.73 -14.46
CA PHE A 440 8.94 -25.64 -13.88
C PHE A 440 8.69 -25.80 -12.37
N ALA A 441 8.79 -27.02 -11.83
CA ALA A 441 8.63 -27.25 -10.39
C ALA A 441 9.86 -26.71 -9.65
N GLN A 442 11.05 -27.04 -10.14
CA GLN A 442 12.30 -26.50 -9.63
C GLN A 442 12.34 -24.96 -9.71
N LEU A 443 11.82 -24.37 -10.79
CA LEU A 443 11.68 -22.92 -10.90
C LEU A 443 10.74 -22.32 -9.86
N ALA A 444 9.62 -22.98 -9.57
CA ALA A 444 8.68 -22.53 -8.56
C ALA A 444 9.31 -22.54 -7.16
N GLU A 445 10.09 -23.59 -6.83
CA GLU A 445 10.84 -23.66 -5.56
C GLU A 445 11.84 -22.52 -5.38
N TYR A 446 12.38 -21.97 -6.48
CA TYR A 446 13.36 -20.87 -6.43
C TYR A 446 12.71 -19.50 -6.61
N GLY A 447 11.39 -19.46 -6.80
CA GLY A 447 10.60 -18.29 -7.05
C GLY A 447 10.12 -17.60 -5.78
N ALA A 448 8.94 -16.99 -5.86
CA ALA A 448 8.26 -16.41 -4.71
C ALA A 448 7.68 -17.52 -3.81
N ASP A 449 7.64 -17.31 -2.50
CA ASP A 449 7.20 -18.33 -1.51
C ASP A 449 5.78 -18.91 -1.75
N TYR A 450 4.96 -18.22 -2.54
CA TYR A 450 3.60 -18.62 -2.90
C TYR A 450 3.46 -19.22 -4.30
N ALA A 451 4.55 -19.30 -5.07
CA ALA A 451 4.53 -19.81 -6.45
C ALA A 451 4.48 -21.35 -6.47
N SER A 452 3.60 -21.92 -7.29
CA SER A 452 3.55 -23.36 -7.58
C SER A 452 3.98 -23.68 -9.01
N GLU A 453 4.38 -24.92 -9.28
CA GLU A 453 4.73 -25.38 -10.64
C GLU A 453 3.66 -24.99 -11.66
N THR A 454 2.39 -25.30 -11.36
CA THR A 454 1.25 -25.03 -12.24
C THR A 454 1.13 -23.54 -12.55
N GLN A 455 1.37 -22.67 -11.57
CA GLN A 455 1.32 -21.21 -11.74
C GLN A 455 2.46 -20.72 -12.62
N VAL A 456 3.68 -21.18 -12.37
CA VAL A 456 4.86 -20.80 -13.17
C VAL A 456 4.66 -21.26 -14.62
N ARG A 457 4.19 -22.50 -14.82
CA ARG A 457 3.89 -23.05 -16.15
C ARG A 457 2.79 -22.27 -16.87
N ALA A 458 1.71 -21.91 -16.18
CA ALA A 458 0.61 -21.12 -16.76
C ALA A 458 1.00 -19.67 -17.08
N ALA A 459 1.94 -19.10 -16.32
CA ALA A 459 2.47 -17.76 -16.57
C ALA A 459 3.52 -17.73 -17.69
N PHE A 460 4.01 -18.89 -18.16
CA PHE A 460 4.98 -18.95 -19.24
C PHE A 460 4.38 -18.31 -20.50
N GLY A 461 5.03 -17.26 -21.03
CA GLY A 461 4.52 -16.42 -22.12
C GLY A 461 3.91 -15.08 -21.70
N ASN A 462 3.71 -14.86 -20.39
CA ASN A 462 3.44 -13.54 -19.82
C ASN A 462 4.66 -13.11 -19.01
N THR A 463 5.58 -12.37 -19.63
CA THR A 463 6.89 -12.04 -19.03
C THR A 463 6.77 -11.35 -17.67
N ALA A 464 5.81 -10.43 -17.51
CA ALA A 464 5.62 -9.70 -16.26
C ALA A 464 5.11 -10.61 -15.12
N MET A 465 4.14 -11.48 -15.40
CA MET A 465 3.62 -12.42 -14.41
C MET A 465 4.65 -13.51 -14.08
N PHE A 466 5.34 -14.02 -15.10
CA PHE A 466 6.37 -15.04 -14.95
C PHE A 466 7.53 -14.56 -14.08
N ALA A 467 8.03 -13.35 -14.33
CA ALA A 467 9.07 -12.72 -13.52
C ALA A 467 8.66 -12.53 -12.05
N LYS A 468 7.39 -12.13 -11.80
CA LYS A 468 6.87 -12.00 -10.42
C LYS A 468 6.82 -13.33 -9.67
N LEU A 469 6.52 -14.44 -10.36
CA LEU A 469 6.43 -15.76 -9.75
C LEU A 469 7.79 -16.41 -9.54
N THR A 470 8.74 -16.17 -10.44
CA THR A 470 10.06 -16.84 -10.46
C THR A 470 11.21 -15.99 -9.93
N ASN A 471 10.98 -14.69 -9.71
CA ASN A 471 12.01 -13.67 -9.49
C ASN A 471 13.05 -13.54 -10.63
N LEU A 472 12.79 -14.15 -11.79
CA LEU A 472 13.65 -14.02 -12.96
C LEU A 472 13.51 -12.61 -13.60
N PRO A 473 14.49 -12.18 -14.41
CA PRO A 473 14.44 -10.88 -15.06
C PRO A 473 13.22 -10.70 -15.99
N ALA A 474 12.59 -9.53 -15.91
CA ALA A 474 11.47 -9.14 -16.77
C ALA A 474 11.88 -8.20 -17.94
N SER A 475 13.17 -7.85 -18.02
CA SER A 475 13.70 -6.86 -18.96
C SER A 475 15.21 -6.99 -19.14
N GLY A 476 15.74 -6.46 -20.25
CA GLY A 476 17.17 -6.43 -20.57
C GLY A 476 17.85 -5.12 -20.20
N ILE A 477 19.08 -4.96 -20.68
CA ILE A 477 19.91 -3.78 -20.40
C ILE A 477 19.39 -2.53 -21.12
N ARG A 478 18.74 -2.67 -22.29
CA ARG A 478 18.17 -1.52 -23.02
C ARG A 478 17.07 -0.82 -22.25
N GLN A 479 16.13 -1.58 -21.70
CA GLN A 479 15.04 -1.03 -20.90
C GLN A 479 15.58 -0.39 -19.60
N ALA A 480 16.66 -0.94 -19.05
CA ALA A 480 17.39 -0.31 -17.95
C ALA A 480 17.97 1.05 -18.38
N GLY A 481 18.64 1.11 -19.54
CA GLY A 481 19.20 2.33 -20.14
C GLY A 481 18.16 3.40 -20.51
N GLN A 482 16.92 3.02 -20.82
CA GLN A 482 15.79 3.95 -21.03
C GLN A 482 15.34 4.63 -19.73
N THR A 483 15.53 3.97 -18.59
CA THR A 483 15.11 4.49 -17.28
C THR A 483 16.15 5.47 -16.72
N ARG A 484 17.43 5.15 -16.88
CA ARG A 484 18.55 6.02 -16.49
C ARG A 484 19.80 5.72 -17.34
N PRO A 485 20.72 6.69 -17.54
CA PRO A 485 21.96 6.44 -18.26
C PRO A 485 22.74 5.24 -17.68
N LEU A 486 23.27 4.39 -18.56
CA LEU A 486 24.01 3.19 -18.15
C LEU A 486 25.25 3.53 -17.30
N ALA A 487 25.93 4.63 -17.60
CA ALA A 487 27.07 5.10 -16.80
C ALA A 487 26.73 5.42 -15.33
N ASP A 488 25.45 5.66 -15.01
CA ASP A 488 25.00 6.06 -13.68
C ASP A 488 24.68 4.84 -12.78
N TYR A 489 24.86 3.62 -13.28
CA TYR A 489 24.68 2.39 -12.51
C TYR A 489 25.85 2.10 -11.54
N GLY A 490 26.91 2.92 -11.55
CA GLY A 490 28.03 2.81 -10.61
C GLY A 490 28.74 1.46 -10.68
N ASP A 491 28.98 0.81 -9.54
CA ASP A 491 29.72 -0.46 -9.47
C ASP A 491 28.97 -1.67 -10.06
N GLN A 492 27.69 -1.50 -10.40
CA GLN A 492 26.83 -2.53 -10.98
C GLN A 492 27.05 -2.69 -12.50
N ILE A 493 27.69 -1.72 -13.15
CA ILE A 493 27.93 -1.78 -14.60
C ILE A 493 29.40 -1.98 -14.92
N LEU A 494 29.66 -2.81 -15.92
CA LEU A 494 30.99 -3.12 -16.44
C LEU A 494 31.04 -2.81 -17.94
N PHE A 495 32.14 -2.19 -18.35
CA PHE A 495 32.45 -1.90 -19.75
C PHE A 495 33.66 -2.75 -20.14
N PHE A 496 33.56 -3.51 -21.22
CA PHE A 496 34.56 -4.52 -21.60
C PHE A 496 35.13 -4.20 -22.99
N ARG A 497 36.46 -4.23 -23.15
CA ARG A 497 37.12 -4.03 -24.45
C ARG A 497 38.26 -5.03 -24.69
N ARG A 498 38.36 -5.57 -25.91
CA ARG A 498 39.40 -6.50 -26.32
C ARG A 498 40.77 -5.81 -26.35
N ARG A 499 41.81 -6.52 -25.92
CA ARG A 499 43.19 -6.03 -25.93
C ARG A 499 43.67 -5.82 -27.38
N GLY A 500 44.01 -4.58 -27.73
CA GLY A 500 44.57 -4.22 -29.05
C GLY A 500 43.61 -3.54 -30.04
N ALA A 501 42.36 -3.28 -29.67
CA ALA A 501 41.50 -2.38 -30.44
C ALA A 501 41.93 -0.92 -30.18
N SER A 502 42.95 -0.45 -30.90
CA SER A 502 43.34 0.96 -30.94
C SER A 502 42.45 1.74 -31.89
N GLU A 503 41.95 2.87 -31.36
CA GLU A 503 41.04 3.88 -31.92
C GLU A 503 39.59 3.40 -32.10
#